data_AF-A0A6J1NTP9-F1
#
_entry.id   AF-A0A6J1NTP9-F1
#
_cell.length_a   1.000
_cell.length_b   1.000
_cell.length_c   1.000
_cell.angle_alpha   90.00
_cell.angle_beta   90.00
_cell.angle_gamma   90.00
#
_symmetry.space_group_name_H-M   'P 1'
#
loop_
_entity.id
_entity.type
_entity.pdbx_description
1 polymer ?
#
loop_
_entity_poly.entity_id
_entity_poly.type
_entity_poly.pdbx_seq_one_letter_code
_entity_poly.pdbx_strand_id
1 'polypeptide(L)'
;MAMCYQKHPFEIESEDRLTTINSKIFEIKKKIQLSEGQRKSHYEENEAEKKQNSDLIDTLKKEIRLRQYELAQAREVLADEEAQVKKYLNDVCPIGNKSADKLIHNLDLKVIEQRKILDLLKYEKGSKKKKLRELEVEYEKLLIESTKSDLVKSKSSTRARKNVSHLENEIHKVLIQWTEAELVKKKYFSIRQALVEDSVKFESSLCRIEELLEKQKEEIQKLEVVREEAAEMRIRATAATAAEAARAHDAEHGRAAERAYFAQRFEERKRELEKLEKRIFPPPGELISKNYHIISFRGQDEIVELKAEIEKEEVKYKELLKKYEDLESFLLEIKRLVYELCKMLDVVGEPAMPEWTAEARDIGETIAVLAARYGAARIRCVELAPKQKDYAIIASNTTSGAPSVTGVSARSPSTLKESEKALPTYKELVTKEPIKAPPSDEEEDIPSRCYLKRQAQLIVDTKCRRKGFRAPYPRK
;
A
#
# COMPACT_ATOMS: atom_id res chain seq x y z
N MET A 1 110.85 -145.25 -58.58
CA MET A 1 111.77 -146.23 -57.96
C MET A 1 110.98 -147.09 -57.00
N ALA A 2 111.36 -148.37 -56.94
CA ALA A 2 110.63 -149.48 -56.37
C ALA A 2 110.53 -149.50 -54.83
N MET A 3 109.68 -150.44 -54.39
CA MET A 3 109.65 -151.11 -53.07
C MET A 3 108.92 -150.31 -51.98
N CYS A 4 108.14 -150.90 -51.07
CA CYS A 4 108.09 -152.28 -50.61
C CYS A 4 106.70 -152.54 -49.99
N TYR A 5 106.13 -153.71 -50.25
CA TYR A 5 105.03 -154.28 -49.48
C TYR A 5 105.54 -154.65 -48.09
N GLN A 6 104.87 -154.20 -47.03
CA GLN A 6 104.98 -154.82 -45.71
C GLN A 6 103.58 -155.15 -45.19
N LYS A 7 103.34 -156.45 -45.04
CA LYS A 7 102.20 -157.05 -44.36
C LYS A 7 102.13 -156.54 -42.93
N HIS A 8 100.96 -156.10 -42.49
CA HIS A 8 100.58 -156.17 -41.08
C HIS A 8 99.23 -156.91 -40.94
N PRO A 9 99.05 -157.65 -39.83
CA PRO A 9 98.08 -158.73 -39.70
C PRO A 9 96.70 -158.23 -39.25
N PHE A 10 95.67 -158.98 -39.61
CA PHE A 10 94.37 -158.96 -38.94
C PHE A 10 94.57 -159.36 -37.46
N GLU A 11 94.54 -158.38 -36.56
CA GLU A 11 94.17 -158.60 -35.16
C GLU A 11 92.68 -158.31 -35.02
N ILE A 12 91.94 -159.32 -34.55
CA ILE A 12 90.58 -159.18 -34.06
C ILE A 12 90.63 -158.17 -32.92
N GLU A 13 90.15 -156.96 -33.19
CA GLU A 13 90.02 -155.90 -32.19
C GLU A 13 89.01 -156.36 -31.15
N SER A 14 89.50 -156.55 -29.92
CA SER A 14 88.70 -156.70 -28.72
C SER A 14 87.68 -155.55 -28.62
N GLU A 15 86.50 -155.83 -28.09
CA GLU A 15 85.43 -154.86 -27.78
C GLU A 15 85.95 -153.59 -27.06
N ASP A 16 87.07 -153.72 -26.33
CA ASP A 16 87.84 -152.63 -25.70
C ASP A 16 88.48 -151.61 -26.66
N ARG A 17 89.01 -152.01 -27.83
CA ARG A 17 89.66 -151.07 -28.78
C ARG A 17 88.64 -150.17 -29.44
N LEU A 18 87.49 -150.71 -29.83
CA LEU A 18 86.38 -149.95 -30.43
C LEU A 18 85.78 -148.96 -29.41
N THR A 19 85.67 -149.37 -28.15
CA THR A 19 85.22 -148.50 -27.04
C THR A 19 86.21 -147.37 -26.75
N THR A 20 87.52 -147.65 -26.85
CA THR A 20 88.59 -146.65 -26.73
C THR A 20 88.58 -145.65 -27.88
N ILE A 21 88.40 -146.14 -29.12
CA ILE A 21 88.29 -145.29 -30.32
C ILE A 21 87.04 -144.42 -30.25
N ASN A 22 85.88 -144.98 -29.86
CA ASN A 22 84.65 -144.23 -29.69
C ASN A 22 84.76 -143.16 -28.60
N SER A 23 85.47 -143.44 -27.51
CA SER A 23 85.77 -142.44 -26.47
C SER A 23 86.67 -141.32 -27.01
N LYS A 24 87.72 -141.65 -27.77
CA LYS A 24 88.58 -140.65 -28.44
C LYS A 24 87.81 -139.82 -29.47
N ILE A 25 86.92 -140.43 -30.25
CA ILE A 25 86.05 -139.72 -31.20
C ILE A 25 85.10 -138.78 -30.46
N PHE A 26 84.52 -139.22 -29.34
CA PHE A 26 83.66 -138.40 -28.52
C PHE A 26 84.40 -137.20 -27.92
N GLU A 27 85.63 -137.41 -27.42
CA GLU A 27 86.50 -136.34 -26.94
C GLU A 27 86.88 -135.34 -28.05
N ILE A 28 87.23 -135.83 -29.25
CA ILE A 28 87.55 -134.98 -30.40
C ILE A 28 86.31 -134.17 -30.81
N LYS A 29 85.13 -134.79 -30.86
CA LYS A 29 83.87 -134.10 -31.18
C LYS A 29 83.54 -133.02 -30.15
N LYS A 30 83.78 -133.29 -28.86
CA LYS A 30 83.65 -132.29 -27.78
C LYS A 30 84.66 -131.15 -27.95
N LYS A 31 85.90 -131.43 -28.34
CA LYS A 31 86.92 -130.39 -28.63
C LYS A 31 86.55 -129.54 -29.85
N ILE A 32 86.04 -130.15 -30.92
CA ILE A 32 85.57 -129.41 -32.10
C ILE A 32 84.39 -128.52 -31.71
N GLN A 33 83.40 -129.05 -30.99
CA GLN A 33 82.25 -128.26 -30.57
C GLN A 33 82.63 -127.10 -29.63
N LEU A 34 83.60 -127.31 -28.73
CA LEU A 34 84.15 -126.23 -27.89
C LEU A 34 84.94 -125.21 -28.72
N SER A 35 85.76 -125.64 -29.68
CA SER A 35 86.53 -124.76 -30.55
C SER A 35 85.62 -123.94 -31.49
N GLU A 36 84.56 -124.54 -32.02
CA GLU A 36 83.55 -123.84 -32.80
C GLU A 36 82.73 -122.87 -31.95
N GLY A 37 82.40 -123.26 -30.71
CA GLY A 37 81.78 -122.37 -29.72
C GLY A 37 82.66 -121.18 -29.35
N GLN A 38 83.96 -121.40 -29.12
CA GLN A 38 84.94 -120.34 -28.86
C GLN A 38 85.12 -119.43 -30.07
N ARG A 39 85.24 -119.98 -31.29
CA ARG A 39 85.34 -119.20 -32.52
C ARG A 39 84.10 -118.32 -32.73
N LYS A 40 82.91 -118.86 -32.46
CA LYS A 40 81.65 -118.10 -32.55
C LYS A 40 81.56 -117.02 -31.47
N SER A 41 81.93 -117.33 -30.23
CA SER A 41 81.97 -116.36 -29.12
C SER A 41 82.95 -115.22 -29.40
N HIS A 42 84.17 -115.52 -29.87
CA HIS A 42 85.16 -114.49 -30.20
C HIS A 42 84.74 -113.64 -31.40
N TYR A 43 84.06 -114.23 -32.39
CA TYR A 43 83.52 -113.47 -33.52
C TYR A 43 82.39 -112.53 -33.07
N GLU A 44 81.48 -113.02 -32.23
CA GLU A 44 80.38 -112.22 -31.66
C GLU A 44 80.90 -111.09 -30.76
N GLU A 45 81.94 -111.34 -29.96
CA GLU A 45 82.59 -110.33 -29.12
C GLU A 45 83.30 -109.26 -29.95
N ASN A 46 84.05 -109.63 -31.00
CA ASN A 46 84.71 -108.69 -31.90
C ASN A 46 83.71 -107.85 -32.72
N GLU A 47 82.63 -108.46 -33.22
CA GLU A 47 81.57 -107.70 -33.90
C GLU A 47 80.81 -106.77 -32.95
N ALA A 48 80.59 -107.19 -31.69
CA ALA A 48 80.03 -106.31 -30.66
C ALA A 48 80.95 -105.13 -30.34
N GLU A 49 82.26 -105.38 -30.22
CA GLU A 49 83.27 -104.33 -29.95
C GLU A 49 83.39 -103.34 -31.12
N LYS A 50 83.40 -103.83 -32.38
CA LYS A 50 83.38 -102.95 -33.56
C LYS A 50 82.12 -102.09 -33.60
N LYS A 51 80.97 -102.67 -33.27
CA LYS A 51 79.71 -101.92 -33.21
C LYS A 51 79.77 -100.84 -32.12
N GLN A 52 80.25 -101.19 -30.92
CA GLN A 52 80.44 -100.24 -29.82
C GLN A 52 81.43 -99.12 -30.19
N ASN A 53 82.53 -99.44 -30.86
CA ASN A 53 83.51 -98.46 -31.34
C ASN A 53 82.92 -97.55 -32.42
N SER A 54 82.11 -98.09 -33.33
CA SER A 54 81.40 -97.30 -34.34
C SER A 54 80.40 -96.34 -33.69
N ASP A 55 79.60 -96.82 -32.73
CA ASP A 55 78.62 -96.02 -31.99
C ASP A 55 79.31 -94.91 -31.17
N LEU A 56 80.48 -95.20 -30.57
CA LEU A 56 81.29 -94.22 -29.85
C LEU A 56 81.84 -93.14 -30.80
N ILE A 57 82.39 -93.53 -31.96
CA ILE A 57 82.87 -92.58 -32.97
C ILE A 57 81.74 -91.66 -33.44
N ASP A 58 80.55 -92.20 -33.67
CA ASP A 58 79.41 -91.39 -34.09
C ASP A 58 78.93 -90.45 -32.99
N THR A 59 78.98 -90.89 -31.73
CA THR A 59 78.69 -90.03 -30.56
C THR A 59 79.70 -88.90 -30.45
N LEU A 60 81.00 -89.19 -30.54
CA LEU A 60 82.06 -88.17 -30.50
C LEU A 60 81.98 -87.20 -31.67
N LYS A 61 81.66 -87.66 -32.89
CA LYS A 61 81.44 -86.79 -34.05
C LYS A 61 80.25 -85.86 -33.88
N LYS A 62 79.19 -86.30 -33.20
CA LYS A 62 78.03 -85.44 -32.85
C LYS A 62 78.44 -84.41 -31.79
N GLU A 63 79.19 -84.82 -30.78
CA GLU A 63 79.66 -83.92 -29.73
C GLU A 63 80.63 -82.86 -30.26
N ILE A 64 81.59 -83.23 -31.11
CA ILE A 64 82.51 -82.27 -31.76
C ILE A 64 81.72 -81.23 -32.57
N ARG A 65 80.71 -81.66 -33.35
CA ARG A 65 79.85 -80.74 -34.10
C ARG A 65 79.07 -79.81 -33.17
N LEU A 66 78.53 -80.34 -32.07
CA LEU A 66 77.82 -79.54 -31.08
C LEU A 66 78.75 -78.49 -30.42
N ARG A 67 79.96 -78.89 -29.99
CA ARG A 67 80.94 -77.97 -29.38
C ARG A 67 81.42 -76.89 -30.36
N GLN A 68 81.62 -77.24 -31.62
CA GLN A 68 81.96 -76.27 -32.66
C GLN A 68 80.84 -75.25 -32.88
N TYR A 69 79.58 -75.70 -32.84
CA TYR A 69 78.41 -74.83 -32.91
C TYR A 69 78.31 -73.91 -31.68
N GLU A 70 78.44 -74.45 -30.47
CA GLU A 70 78.45 -73.66 -29.23
C GLU A 70 79.57 -72.60 -29.22
N LEU A 71 80.77 -72.95 -29.68
CA LEU A 71 81.89 -72.02 -29.82
C LEU A 71 81.62 -70.91 -30.84
N ALA A 72 80.98 -71.24 -31.97
CA ALA A 72 80.61 -70.24 -32.97
C ALA A 72 79.58 -69.26 -32.39
N GLN A 73 78.56 -69.77 -31.69
CA GLN A 73 77.53 -68.96 -31.06
C GLN A 73 78.10 -68.03 -29.96
N ALA A 74 78.99 -68.54 -29.11
CA ALA A 74 79.62 -67.73 -28.07
C ALA A 74 80.51 -66.61 -28.65
N ARG A 75 81.21 -66.87 -29.78
CA ARG A 75 82.01 -65.86 -30.46
C ARG A 75 81.15 -64.75 -31.08
N GLU A 76 79.99 -65.09 -31.61
CA GLU A 76 79.05 -64.12 -32.18
C GLU A 76 78.50 -63.18 -31.09
N VAL A 77 78.06 -63.73 -29.96
CA VAL A 77 77.56 -62.92 -28.82
C VAL A 77 78.64 -61.97 -28.29
N LEU A 78 79.87 -62.45 -28.12
CA LEU A 78 80.98 -61.61 -27.64
C LEU A 78 81.36 -60.51 -28.64
N ALA A 79 81.30 -60.79 -29.94
CA ALA A 79 81.59 -59.80 -30.98
C ALA A 79 80.56 -58.65 -30.97
N ASP A 80 79.28 -58.98 -30.80
CA ASP A 80 78.20 -57.99 -30.70
C ASP A 80 78.33 -57.13 -29.42
N GLU A 81 78.65 -57.76 -28.27
CA GLU A 81 78.90 -57.03 -27.03
C GLU A 81 80.13 -56.10 -27.14
N GLU A 82 81.23 -56.57 -27.75
CA GLU A 82 82.43 -55.77 -27.93
C GLU A 82 82.19 -54.58 -28.89
N ALA A 83 81.41 -54.78 -29.95
CA ALA A 83 81.01 -53.72 -30.88
C ALA A 83 80.13 -52.67 -30.18
N GLN A 84 79.18 -53.12 -29.35
CA GLN A 84 78.30 -52.23 -28.61
C GLN A 84 79.07 -51.42 -27.56
N VAL A 85 80.01 -52.04 -26.85
CA VAL A 85 80.89 -51.37 -25.89
C VAL A 85 81.77 -50.32 -26.57
N LYS A 86 82.39 -50.66 -27.73
CA LYS A 86 83.18 -49.69 -28.51
C LYS A 86 82.33 -48.53 -29.02
N LYS A 87 81.10 -48.78 -29.45
CA LYS A 87 80.16 -47.74 -29.89
C LYS A 87 79.82 -46.77 -28.75
N TYR A 88 79.40 -47.27 -27.60
CA TYR A 88 79.10 -46.44 -26.43
C TYR A 88 80.32 -45.65 -25.95
N LEU A 89 81.49 -46.28 -25.89
CA LEU A 89 82.73 -45.59 -25.51
C LEU A 89 83.06 -44.47 -26.48
N ASN A 90 82.89 -44.68 -27.80
CA ASN A 90 83.16 -43.64 -28.80
C ASN A 90 82.19 -42.46 -28.71
N ASP A 91 80.92 -42.72 -28.37
CA ASP A 91 79.88 -41.69 -28.17
C ASP A 91 80.15 -40.86 -26.90
N VAL A 92 80.71 -41.47 -25.85
CA VAL A 92 81.00 -40.79 -24.57
C VAL A 92 82.38 -40.10 -24.60
N CYS A 93 83.38 -40.73 -25.21
CA CYS A 93 84.72 -40.18 -25.41
C CYS A 93 85.38 -40.82 -26.66
N PRO A 94 85.58 -40.06 -27.76
CA PRO A 94 86.18 -40.59 -28.98
C PRO A 94 87.52 -41.27 -28.71
N ILE A 95 87.54 -42.59 -28.94
CA ILE A 95 88.59 -43.50 -28.43
C ILE A 95 89.91 -43.22 -29.15
N GLY A 96 89.88 -42.96 -30.47
CA GLY A 96 91.05 -42.59 -31.28
C GLY A 96 92.31 -43.42 -30.98
N ASN A 97 93.50 -42.85 -31.23
CA ASN A 97 94.78 -43.46 -30.84
C ASN A 97 95.24 -43.02 -29.43
N LYS A 98 94.30 -42.81 -28.50
CA LYS A 98 94.62 -42.31 -27.16
C LYS A 98 95.01 -43.48 -26.25
N SER A 99 96.02 -43.26 -25.40
CA SER A 99 96.41 -44.22 -24.35
C SER A 99 95.26 -44.42 -23.36
N ALA A 100 95.19 -45.61 -22.74
CA ALA A 100 94.17 -45.97 -21.76
C ALA A 100 94.06 -44.94 -20.62
N ASP A 101 95.19 -44.43 -20.10
CA ASP A 101 95.19 -43.43 -19.03
C ASP A 101 94.54 -42.11 -19.44
N LYS A 102 94.73 -41.70 -20.70
CA LYS A 102 94.10 -40.49 -21.25
C LYS A 102 92.59 -40.70 -21.42
N LEU A 103 92.15 -41.91 -21.75
CA LEU A 103 90.73 -42.24 -21.87
C LEU A 103 90.05 -42.19 -20.50
N ILE A 104 90.66 -42.80 -19.48
CA ILE A 104 90.19 -42.77 -18.09
C ILE A 104 90.05 -41.32 -17.60
N HIS A 105 91.10 -40.50 -17.80
CA HIS A 105 91.06 -39.10 -17.39
C HIS A 105 89.93 -38.29 -18.07
N ASN A 106 89.68 -38.50 -19.37
CA ASN A 106 88.58 -37.83 -20.07
C ASN A 106 87.20 -38.29 -19.55
N LEU A 107 87.05 -39.58 -19.24
CA LEU A 107 85.84 -40.11 -18.62
C LEU A 107 85.62 -39.51 -17.23
N ASP A 108 86.68 -39.41 -16.40
CA ASP A 108 86.61 -38.76 -15.09
C ASP A 108 86.19 -37.29 -15.19
N LEU A 109 86.76 -36.54 -16.14
CA LEU A 109 86.35 -35.16 -16.41
C LEU A 109 84.87 -35.09 -16.82
N LYS A 110 84.39 -36.04 -17.63
CA LYS A 110 82.99 -36.10 -18.04
C LYS A 110 82.06 -36.43 -16.87
N VAL A 111 82.47 -37.34 -15.99
CA VAL A 111 81.74 -37.67 -14.75
C VAL A 111 81.67 -36.44 -13.83
N ILE A 112 82.77 -35.72 -13.68
CA ILE A 112 82.82 -34.48 -12.89
C ILE A 112 81.90 -33.41 -13.51
N GLU A 113 81.92 -33.23 -14.83
CA GLU A 113 81.04 -32.30 -15.55
C GLU A 113 79.57 -32.66 -15.33
N GLN A 114 79.19 -33.92 -15.57
CA GLN A 114 77.83 -34.42 -15.35
C GLN A 114 77.39 -34.25 -13.89
N ARG A 115 78.30 -34.46 -12.94
CA ARG A 115 78.03 -34.26 -11.52
C ARG A 115 77.75 -32.79 -11.20
N LYS A 116 78.55 -31.86 -11.73
CA LYS A 116 78.32 -30.42 -11.56
C LYS A 116 76.98 -30.00 -12.15
N ILE A 117 76.62 -30.48 -13.34
CA ILE A 117 75.31 -30.22 -13.96
C ILE A 117 74.18 -30.77 -13.09
N LEU A 118 74.33 -31.98 -12.55
CA LEU A 118 73.32 -32.58 -11.67
C LEU A 118 73.13 -31.76 -10.38
N ASP A 119 74.21 -31.30 -9.77
CA ASP A 119 74.13 -30.51 -8.53
C ASP A 119 73.54 -29.12 -8.78
N LEU A 120 73.83 -28.48 -9.93
CA LEU A 120 73.14 -27.28 -10.39
C LEU A 120 71.63 -27.51 -10.58
N LEU A 121 71.24 -28.59 -11.26
CA LEU A 121 69.82 -28.93 -11.46
C LEU A 121 69.10 -29.22 -10.14
N LYS A 122 69.76 -29.87 -9.17
CA LYS A 122 69.22 -30.09 -7.83
C LYS A 122 68.99 -28.77 -7.10
N TYR A 123 69.94 -27.84 -7.19
CA TYR A 123 69.81 -26.51 -6.60
C TYR A 123 68.64 -25.73 -7.24
N GLU A 124 68.56 -25.67 -8.57
CA GLU A 124 67.46 -25.00 -9.27
C GLU A 124 66.10 -25.60 -8.93
N LYS A 125 66.00 -26.94 -8.90
CA LYS A 125 64.78 -27.65 -8.49
C LYS A 125 64.39 -27.29 -7.05
N GLY A 126 65.37 -27.26 -6.14
CA GLY A 126 65.16 -26.86 -4.75
C GLY A 126 64.67 -25.42 -4.63
N SER A 127 65.27 -24.49 -5.36
CA SER A 127 64.88 -23.07 -5.41
C SER A 127 63.45 -22.90 -5.93
N LYS A 128 63.12 -23.52 -7.07
CA LYS A 128 61.77 -23.50 -7.65
C LYS A 128 60.73 -24.09 -6.67
N LYS A 129 61.05 -25.19 -5.99
CA LYS A 129 60.16 -25.80 -4.99
C LYS A 129 59.97 -24.90 -3.76
N LYS A 130 61.02 -24.18 -3.32
CA LYS A 130 60.90 -23.19 -2.25
C LYS A 130 59.98 -22.05 -2.66
N LYS A 131 60.17 -21.50 -3.86
CA LYS A 131 59.32 -20.41 -4.36
C LYS A 131 57.86 -20.83 -4.53
N LEU A 132 57.61 -22.05 -4.98
CA LEU A 132 56.24 -22.59 -5.05
C LEU A 132 55.57 -22.62 -3.68
N ARG A 133 56.27 -23.11 -2.65
CA ARG A 133 55.73 -23.12 -1.27
C ARG A 133 55.45 -21.72 -0.74
N GLU A 134 56.31 -20.75 -1.05
CA GLU A 134 56.06 -19.34 -0.68
C GLU A 134 54.79 -18.80 -1.34
N LEU A 135 54.59 -19.07 -2.64
CA LEU A 135 53.37 -18.67 -3.36
C LEU A 135 52.11 -19.38 -2.83
N GLU A 136 52.20 -20.67 -2.48
CA GLU A 136 51.10 -21.42 -1.88
C GLU A 136 50.66 -20.80 -0.55
N VAL A 137 51.61 -20.44 0.30
CA VAL A 137 51.33 -19.76 1.58
C VAL A 137 50.74 -18.36 1.36
N GLU A 138 51.23 -17.60 0.39
CA GLU A 138 50.65 -16.29 0.04
C GLU A 138 49.22 -16.43 -0.48
N TYR A 139 48.97 -17.42 -1.34
CA TYR A 139 47.64 -17.70 -1.87
C TYR A 139 46.66 -18.08 -0.76
N GLU A 140 47.07 -18.95 0.17
CA GLU A 140 46.25 -19.32 1.32
C GLU A 140 45.91 -18.11 2.20
N LYS A 141 46.89 -17.23 2.46
CA LYS A 141 46.66 -15.98 3.20
C LYS A 141 45.64 -15.08 2.49
N LEU A 142 45.77 -14.89 1.17
CA LEU A 142 44.83 -14.09 0.37
C LEU A 142 43.43 -14.71 0.33
N LEU A 143 43.33 -16.04 0.31
CA LEU A 143 42.04 -16.75 0.36
C LEU A 143 41.36 -16.54 1.72
N ILE A 144 42.11 -16.60 2.82
CA ILE A 144 41.61 -16.30 4.17
C ILE A 144 41.21 -14.82 4.30
N GLU A 145 41.95 -13.90 3.70
CA GLU A 145 41.65 -12.47 3.74
C GLU A 145 40.42 -12.11 2.91
N SER A 146 40.28 -12.66 1.70
CA SER A 146 39.10 -12.44 0.84
C SER A 146 37.80 -12.94 1.50
N THR A 147 37.83 -14.13 2.09
CA THR A 147 36.68 -14.70 2.81
C THR A 147 36.31 -13.91 4.07
N LYS A 148 37.30 -13.40 4.84
CA LYS A 148 37.05 -12.47 5.95
C LYS A 148 36.45 -11.14 5.47
N SER A 149 36.97 -10.58 4.37
CA SER A 149 36.44 -9.38 3.71
C SER A 149 34.95 -9.53 3.39
N ASP A 150 34.57 -10.67 2.81
CA ASP A 150 33.19 -10.90 2.35
C ASP A 150 32.22 -11.09 3.52
N LEU A 151 32.69 -11.70 4.62
CA LEU A 151 31.91 -11.82 5.86
C LEU A 151 31.69 -10.46 6.54
N VAL A 152 32.70 -9.58 6.51
CA VAL A 152 32.61 -8.22 7.06
C VAL A 152 31.74 -7.32 6.16
N LYS A 153 31.92 -7.38 4.84
CA LYS A 153 31.10 -6.65 3.85
C LYS A 153 29.63 -7.06 3.91
N SER A 154 29.32 -8.34 4.07
CA SER A 154 27.92 -8.80 4.17
C SER A 154 27.22 -8.31 5.44
N LYS A 155 27.91 -8.31 6.60
CA LYS A 155 27.38 -7.75 7.85
C LYS A 155 27.30 -6.21 7.82
N SER A 156 28.31 -5.52 7.32
CA SER A 156 28.32 -4.05 7.22
C SER A 156 27.30 -3.54 6.20
N SER A 157 27.18 -4.20 5.04
CA SER A 157 26.17 -3.90 4.01
C SER A 157 24.74 -4.08 4.55
N THR A 158 24.52 -5.07 5.42
CA THR A 158 23.20 -5.29 6.02
C THR A 158 22.85 -4.21 7.05
N ARG A 159 23.82 -3.77 7.88
CA ARG A 159 23.61 -2.64 8.81
C ARG A 159 23.42 -1.32 8.06
N ALA A 160 24.24 -1.06 7.04
CA ALA A 160 24.11 0.12 6.20
C ALA A 160 22.75 0.17 5.50
N ARG A 161 22.27 -0.96 4.92
CA ARG A 161 20.94 -1.03 4.32
C ARG A 161 19.81 -0.77 5.31
N LYS A 162 19.90 -1.26 6.55
CA LYS A 162 18.92 -0.96 7.60
C LYS A 162 18.91 0.54 7.94
N ASN A 163 20.07 1.17 8.04
CA ASN A 163 20.17 2.60 8.28
C ASN A 163 19.61 3.42 7.12
N VAL A 164 19.89 3.04 5.88
CA VAL A 164 19.32 3.68 4.69
C VAL A 164 17.79 3.58 4.70
N SER A 165 17.25 2.37 4.92
CA SER A 165 15.79 2.18 4.99
C SER A 165 15.15 2.94 6.16
N HIS A 166 15.84 3.09 7.30
CA HIS A 166 15.37 3.93 8.39
C HIS A 166 15.33 5.42 8.01
N LEU A 167 16.39 5.93 7.38
CA LEU A 167 16.45 7.31 6.90
C LEU A 167 15.40 7.60 5.83
N GLU A 168 15.16 6.66 4.91
CA GLU A 168 14.09 6.75 3.90
C GLU A 168 12.71 6.88 4.59
N ASN A 169 12.44 6.05 5.60
CA ASN A 169 11.17 6.13 6.34
C ASN A 169 11.02 7.45 7.10
N GLU A 170 12.08 7.97 7.70
CA GLU A 170 12.05 9.28 8.36
C GLU A 170 11.84 10.42 7.36
N ILE A 171 12.46 10.35 6.18
CA ILE A 171 12.23 11.32 5.10
C ILE A 171 10.76 11.28 4.67
N HIS A 172 10.18 10.10 4.45
CA HIS A 172 8.77 9.96 4.11
C HIS A 172 7.85 10.54 5.20
N LYS A 173 8.17 10.31 6.47
CA LYS A 173 7.42 10.86 7.60
C LYS A 173 7.45 12.39 7.62
N VAL A 174 8.63 12.99 7.44
CA VAL A 174 8.79 14.45 7.39
C VAL A 174 8.06 15.02 6.17
N LEU A 175 8.08 14.33 5.03
CA LEU A 175 7.37 14.77 3.82
C LEU A 175 5.86 14.82 4.05
N ILE A 176 5.28 13.78 4.68
CA ILE A 176 3.86 13.75 5.03
C ILE A 176 3.52 14.92 5.97
N GLN A 177 4.30 15.11 7.04
CA GLN A 177 4.10 16.23 7.98
C GLN A 177 4.19 17.59 7.28
N TRP A 178 5.10 17.75 6.32
CA TRP A 178 5.22 18.96 5.53
C TRP A 178 3.98 19.19 4.64
N THR A 179 3.47 18.15 3.99
CA THR A 179 2.23 18.26 3.18
C THR A 179 1.02 18.62 4.02
N GLU A 180 0.89 18.03 5.23
CA GLU A 180 -0.16 18.37 6.18
C GLU A 180 -0.05 19.84 6.64
N ALA A 181 1.16 20.29 6.98
CA ALA A 181 1.41 21.68 7.37
C ALA A 181 1.07 22.66 6.23
N GLU A 182 1.39 22.32 4.98
CA GLU A 182 1.06 23.17 3.83
C GLU A 182 -0.45 23.23 3.59
N LEU A 183 -1.19 22.13 3.80
CA LEU A 183 -2.64 22.12 3.74
C LEU A 183 -3.25 23.01 4.84
N VAL A 184 -2.76 22.90 6.07
CA VAL A 184 -3.18 23.74 7.20
C VAL A 184 -2.92 25.22 6.90
N LYS A 185 -1.74 25.55 6.38
CA LYS A 185 -1.38 26.91 5.95
C LYS A 185 -2.32 27.44 4.86
N LYS A 186 -2.67 26.63 3.86
CA LYS A 186 -3.65 27.02 2.82
C LYS A 186 -5.04 27.28 3.42
N LYS A 187 -5.48 26.46 4.38
CA LYS A 187 -6.74 26.69 5.10
C LYS A 187 -6.72 28.01 5.87
N TYR A 188 -5.67 28.28 6.64
CA TYR A 188 -5.52 29.57 7.34
C TYR A 188 -5.45 30.76 6.39
N PHE A 189 -4.80 30.61 5.23
CA PHE A 189 -4.77 31.65 4.22
C PHE A 189 -6.17 31.95 3.67
N SER A 190 -6.96 30.91 3.39
CA SER A 190 -8.35 31.04 2.94
C SER A 190 -9.23 31.72 4.01
N ILE A 191 -9.13 31.28 5.26
CA ILE A 191 -9.86 31.89 6.39
C ILE A 191 -9.48 33.37 6.52
N ARG A 192 -8.19 33.70 6.46
CA ARG A 192 -7.72 35.08 6.53
C ARG A 192 -8.28 35.92 5.38
N GLN A 193 -8.29 35.37 4.16
CA GLN A 193 -8.83 36.06 2.99
C GLN A 193 -10.33 36.35 3.17
N ALA A 194 -11.12 35.37 3.62
CA ALA A 194 -12.54 35.54 3.91
C ALA A 194 -12.79 36.60 4.99
N LEU A 195 -12.01 36.60 6.08
CA LEU A 195 -12.12 37.61 7.14
C LEU A 195 -11.80 39.03 6.63
N VAL A 196 -10.82 39.17 5.73
CA VAL A 196 -10.51 40.46 5.11
C VAL A 196 -11.65 40.90 4.19
N GLU A 197 -12.19 40.00 3.37
CA GLU A 197 -13.34 40.30 2.51
C GLU A 197 -14.57 40.74 3.32
N ASP A 198 -14.86 40.04 4.42
CA ASP A 198 -15.96 40.40 5.31
C ASP A 198 -15.73 41.73 6.02
N SER A 199 -14.49 42.03 6.43
CA SER A 199 -14.17 43.35 7.01
C SER A 199 -14.50 44.51 6.06
N VAL A 200 -14.23 44.36 4.75
CA VAL A 200 -14.57 45.37 3.74
C VAL A 200 -16.09 45.48 3.55
N LYS A 201 -16.81 44.36 3.60
CA LYS A 201 -18.29 44.37 3.54
C LYS A 201 -18.90 45.04 4.76
N PHE A 202 -18.38 44.78 5.96
CA PHE A 202 -18.84 45.42 7.18
C PHE A 202 -18.59 46.92 7.15
N GLU A 203 -17.41 47.35 6.71
CA GLU A 203 -17.07 48.78 6.59
C GLU A 203 -18.04 49.50 5.62
N SER A 204 -18.27 48.93 4.44
CA SER A 204 -19.20 49.52 3.46
C SER A 204 -20.66 49.54 3.94
N SER A 205 -21.10 48.51 4.67
CA SER A 205 -22.43 48.49 5.29
C SER A 205 -22.55 49.53 6.41
N LEU A 206 -21.50 49.71 7.22
CA LEU A 206 -21.44 50.69 8.29
C LEU A 206 -21.54 52.10 7.73
N CYS A 207 -20.70 52.46 6.75
CA CYS A 207 -20.77 53.75 6.06
C CYS A 207 -22.18 54.04 5.52
N ARG A 208 -22.83 53.06 4.89
CA ARG A 208 -24.20 53.23 4.38
C ARG A 208 -25.22 53.49 5.50
N ILE A 209 -25.10 52.81 6.63
CA ILE A 209 -25.98 53.00 7.79
C ILE A 209 -25.73 54.37 8.42
N GLU A 210 -24.48 54.79 8.54
CA GLU A 210 -24.10 56.11 9.05
C GLU A 210 -24.65 57.23 8.14
N GLU A 211 -24.54 57.09 6.82
CA GLU A 211 -25.15 58.02 5.86
C GLU A 211 -26.67 58.11 5.99
N LEU A 212 -27.35 56.97 6.21
CA LEU A 212 -28.79 56.93 6.42
C LEU A 212 -29.18 57.59 7.76
N LEU A 213 -28.41 57.33 8.81
CA LEU A 213 -28.62 57.94 10.12
C LEU A 213 -28.50 59.46 10.03
N GLU A 214 -27.50 59.96 9.30
CA GLU A 214 -27.31 61.40 9.14
C GLU A 214 -28.46 62.04 8.36
N LYS A 215 -28.90 61.42 7.26
CA LYS A 215 -30.09 61.86 6.52
C LYS A 215 -31.35 61.88 7.39
N GLN A 216 -31.53 60.87 8.23
CA GLN A 216 -32.67 60.80 9.16
C GLN A 216 -32.58 61.89 10.24
N LYS A 217 -31.40 62.18 10.78
CA LYS A 217 -31.21 63.30 11.71
C LYS A 217 -31.53 64.63 11.07
N GLU A 218 -31.07 64.86 9.84
CA GLU A 218 -31.40 66.06 9.08
C GLU A 218 -32.91 66.20 8.84
N GLU A 219 -33.60 65.10 8.53
CA GLU A 219 -35.05 65.08 8.35
C GLU A 219 -35.80 65.37 9.66
N ILE A 220 -35.39 64.75 10.77
CA ILE A 220 -35.94 65.03 12.10
C ILE A 220 -35.75 66.51 12.44
N GLN A 221 -34.56 67.07 12.22
CA GLN A 221 -34.29 68.48 12.49
C GLN A 221 -35.19 69.39 11.65
N LYS A 222 -35.41 69.07 10.37
CA LYS A 222 -36.35 69.82 9.50
C LYS A 222 -37.78 69.74 10.04
N LEU A 223 -38.23 68.56 10.47
CA LEU A 223 -39.57 68.37 11.03
C LEU A 223 -39.76 69.09 12.38
N GLU A 224 -38.72 69.16 13.21
CA GLU A 224 -38.73 69.93 14.45
C GLU A 224 -38.92 71.42 14.19
N VAL A 225 -38.19 71.99 13.22
CA VAL A 225 -38.37 73.40 12.81
C VAL A 225 -39.80 73.66 12.34
N VAL A 226 -40.33 72.81 11.45
CA VAL A 226 -41.72 72.95 10.97
C VAL A 226 -42.74 72.83 12.11
N ARG A 227 -42.49 71.93 13.07
CA ARG A 227 -43.34 71.78 14.26
C ARG A 227 -43.31 73.04 15.14
N GLU A 228 -42.13 73.62 15.35
CA GLU A 228 -41.98 74.87 16.11
C GLU A 228 -42.72 76.02 15.42
N GLU A 229 -42.54 76.19 14.10
CA GLU A 229 -43.26 77.19 13.31
C GLU A 229 -44.77 77.00 13.38
N ALA A 230 -45.26 75.76 13.26
CA ALA A 230 -46.68 75.43 13.40
C ALA A 230 -47.22 75.73 14.81
N ALA A 231 -46.44 75.46 15.85
CA ALA A 231 -46.80 75.79 17.23
C ALA A 231 -46.88 77.31 17.44
N GLU A 232 -45.91 78.07 16.92
CA GLU A 232 -45.95 79.54 16.94
C GLU A 232 -47.17 80.09 16.21
N MET A 233 -47.47 79.58 15.01
CA MET A 233 -48.66 79.98 14.24
C MET A 233 -49.95 79.71 15.01
N ARG A 234 -50.06 78.55 15.67
CA ARG A 234 -51.21 78.23 16.53
C ARG A 234 -51.33 79.19 17.72
N ILE A 235 -50.23 79.51 18.39
CA ILE A 235 -50.23 80.46 19.52
C ILE A 235 -50.67 81.84 19.04
N ARG A 236 -50.13 82.33 17.91
CA ARG A 236 -50.52 83.61 17.29
C ARG A 236 -52.00 83.63 16.94
N ALA A 237 -52.51 82.57 16.31
CA ALA A 237 -53.93 82.46 15.97
C ALA A 237 -54.82 82.44 17.23
N THR A 238 -54.45 81.67 18.25
CA THR A 238 -55.17 81.60 19.54
C THR A 238 -55.20 82.96 20.24
N ALA A 239 -54.07 83.68 20.25
CA ALA A 239 -54.00 85.02 20.83
C ALA A 239 -54.86 86.03 20.05
N ALA A 240 -54.84 85.97 18.72
CA ALA A 240 -55.64 86.83 17.86
C ALA A 240 -57.15 86.58 18.05
N THR A 241 -57.60 85.32 18.11
CA THR A 241 -59.01 84.98 18.36
C THR A 241 -59.44 85.36 19.77
N ALA A 242 -58.60 85.18 20.79
CA ALA A 242 -58.88 85.64 22.16
C ALA A 242 -59.00 87.17 22.25
N ALA A 243 -58.12 87.91 21.59
CA ALA A 243 -58.18 89.37 21.54
C ALA A 243 -59.43 89.88 20.81
N GLU A 244 -59.82 89.25 19.70
CA GLU A 244 -61.08 89.57 19.01
C GLU A 244 -62.30 89.23 19.87
N ALA A 245 -62.31 88.08 20.55
CA ALA A 245 -63.39 87.68 21.45
C ALA A 245 -63.54 88.66 22.62
N ALA A 246 -62.42 89.12 23.21
CA ALA A 246 -62.44 90.15 24.25
C ALA A 246 -63.01 91.48 23.72
N ARG A 247 -62.57 91.94 22.54
CA ARG A 247 -63.12 93.14 21.89
C ARG A 247 -64.63 93.01 21.63
N ALA A 248 -65.09 91.85 21.16
CA ALA A 248 -66.49 91.59 20.93
C ALA A 248 -67.31 91.60 22.24
N HIS A 249 -66.77 90.99 23.30
CA HIS A 249 -67.39 90.99 24.64
C HIS A 249 -67.46 92.39 25.24
N ASP A 250 -66.39 93.18 25.16
CA ASP A 250 -66.38 94.57 25.64
C ASP A 250 -67.39 95.44 24.88
N ALA A 251 -67.50 95.26 23.55
CA ALA A 251 -68.51 95.93 22.74
C ALA A 251 -69.94 95.48 23.08
N GLU A 252 -70.16 94.20 23.38
CA GLU A 252 -71.45 93.70 23.86
C GLU A 252 -71.80 94.25 25.24
N HIS A 253 -70.85 94.27 26.17
CA HIS A 253 -71.00 94.83 27.50
C HIS A 253 -71.30 96.34 27.45
N GLY A 254 -70.60 97.09 26.59
CA GLY A 254 -70.90 98.50 26.33
C GLY A 254 -72.33 98.71 25.84
N ARG A 255 -72.76 97.95 24.81
CA ARG A 255 -74.15 98.00 24.32
C ARG A 255 -75.17 97.57 25.38
N ALA A 256 -74.83 96.61 26.25
CA ALA A 256 -75.68 96.17 27.34
C ALA A 256 -75.82 97.22 28.44
N ALA A 257 -74.72 97.92 28.79
CA ALA A 257 -74.73 99.03 29.72
C ALA A 257 -75.56 100.21 29.20
N GLU A 258 -75.45 100.55 27.92
CA GLU A 258 -76.31 101.56 27.28
C GLU A 258 -77.78 101.15 27.32
N ARG A 259 -78.09 99.90 26.94
CA ARG A 259 -79.46 99.35 27.04
C ARG A 259 -80.00 99.42 28.47
N ALA A 260 -79.18 99.07 29.46
CA ALA A 260 -79.56 99.14 30.87
C ALA A 260 -79.79 100.58 31.34
N TYR A 261 -78.94 101.52 30.93
CA TYR A 261 -79.09 102.95 31.24
C TYR A 261 -80.40 103.52 30.69
N PHE A 262 -80.70 103.27 29.42
CA PHE A 262 -81.97 103.71 28.82
C PHE A 262 -83.18 103.02 29.45
N ALA A 263 -83.09 101.72 29.77
CA ALA A 263 -84.14 101.00 30.49
C ALA A 263 -84.39 101.60 31.87
N GLN A 264 -83.33 101.92 32.64
CA GLN A 264 -83.46 102.58 33.93
C GLN A 264 -84.12 103.95 33.78
N ARG A 265 -83.71 104.75 32.80
CA ARG A 265 -84.28 106.07 32.56
C ARG A 265 -85.75 106.00 32.16
N PHE A 266 -86.11 105.00 31.36
CA PHE A 266 -87.49 104.70 31.01
C PHE A 266 -88.30 104.30 32.26
N GLU A 267 -87.77 103.42 33.10
CA GLU A 267 -88.40 103.00 34.36
C GLU A 267 -88.51 104.14 35.38
N GLU A 268 -87.54 105.06 35.45
CA GLU A 268 -87.63 106.28 36.24
C GLU A 268 -88.78 107.17 35.76
N ARG A 269 -88.84 107.43 34.45
CA ARG A 269 -89.89 108.24 33.85
C ARG A 269 -91.26 107.57 33.96
N LYS A 270 -91.33 106.24 33.83
CA LYS A 270 -92.52 105.43 34.08
C LYS A 270 -92.93 105.50 35.55
N ARG A 271 -92.00 105.42 36.52
CA ARG A 271 -92.30 105.61 37.94
C ARG A 271 -92.76 107.02 38.26
N GLU A 272 -92.21 108.05 37.62
CA GLU A 272 -92.69 109.43 37.73
C GLU A 272 -94.09 109.57 37.15
N LEU A 273 -94.33 109.00 35.96
CA LEU A 273 -95.66 108.94 35.35
C LEU A 273 -96.63 108.15 36.20
N GLU A 274 -96.26 107.01 36.78
CA GLU A 274 -97.09 106.26 37.73
C GLU A 274 -97.34 107.06 39.01
N LYS A 275 -96.39 107.88 39.49
CA LYS A 275 -96.61 108.78 40.65
C LYS A 275 -97.58 109.90 40.31
N LEU A 276 -97.51 110.44 39.09
CA LEU A 276 -98.46 111.41 38.54
C LEU A 276 -99.83 110.78 38.28
N GLU A 277 -99.85 109.57 37.74
CA GLU A 277 -101.05 108.77 37.49
C GLU A 277 -101.68 108.39 38.82
N LYS A 278 -100.94 107.90 39.83
CA LYS A 278 -101.44 107.68 41.20
C LYS A 278 -101.90 108.96 41.90
N ARG A 279 -101.55 110.16 41.39
CA ARG A 279 -102.06 111.46 41.86
C ARG A 279 -103.31 111.92 41.11
N ILE A 280 -103.57 111.39 39.91
CA ILE A 280 -104.67 111.82 39.03
C ILE A 280 -105.73 110.68 38.86
N PHE A 281 -105.40 109.42 39.12
CA PHE A 281 -106.22 108.22 38.94
C PHE A 281 -105.80 107.04 39.89
N PRO A 282 -106.72 106.44 40.68
CA PRO A 282 -106.49 105.19 41.41
C PRO A 282 -106.64 103.96 40.49
N PRO A 283 -105.92 102.84 40.70
CA PRO A 283 -105.78 101.78 39.69
C PRO A 283 -106.79 100.63 39.86
N PRO A 284 -107.13 99.95 38.76
CA PRO A 284 -107.14 98.48 38.73
C PRO A 284 -106.22 98.00 37.58
N GLY A 285 -105.20 97.19 37.86
CA GLY A 285 -105.36 95.73 37.99
C GLY A 285 -105.04 95.10 36.64
N GLU A 286 -103.84 94.54 36.47
CA GLU A 286 -103.62 93.08 36.25
C GLU A 286 -103.77 92.69 34.74
N LEU A 287 -103.04 91.77 34.08
CA LEU A 287 -102.33 90.52 34.41
C LEU A 287 -101.66 89.97 33.11
N ILE A 288 -100.66 89.07 33.29
CA ILE A 288 -100.41 87.81 32.52
C ILE A 288 -99.93 87.89 31.05
N SER A 289 -98.78 87.25 30.75
CA SER A 289 -98.78 85.91 30.11
C SER A 289 -97.39 85.29 29.94
N LYS A 290 -97.28 84.04 30.41
CA LYS A 290 -96.23 83.06 30.16
C LYS A 290 -96.59 82.28 28.89
N ASN A 291 -95.62 81.68 28.19
CA ASN A 291 -95.70 80.23 27.89
C ASN A 291 -94.47 79.63 27.18
N TYR A 292 -94.45 78.30 27.29
CA TYR A 292 -93.40 77.30 27.18
C TYR A 292 -93.28 76.61 25.80
N HIS A 293 -92.38 75.60 25.78
CA HIS A 293 -92.35 74.33 25.02
C HIS A 293 -91.53 74.33 23.71
N ILE A 294 -90.97 73.23 23.17
CA ILE A 294 -90.40 71.91 23.60
C ILE A 294 -90.19 71.09 22.29
N ILE A 295 -89.03 70.45 22.15
CA ILE A 295 -88.71 69.17 21.43
C ILE A 295 -88.85 69.02 19.88
N SER A 296 -87.82 68.39 19.28
CA SER A 296 -87.92 67.24 18.32
C SER A 296 -86.50 66.79 17.86
N PHE A 297 -86.02 65.57 18.18
CA PHE A 297 -86.21 64.28 17.48
C PHE A 297 -85.68 64.22 16.01
N ARG A 298 -84.34 64.14 15.83
CA ARG A 298 -83.73 63.80 14.52
C ARG A 298 -82.48 62.90 14.56
N GLY A 299 -81.85 62.69 15.71
CA GLY A 299 -80.58 61.96 15.80
C GLY A 299 -80.67 60.47 16.11
N GLN A 300 -81.87 59.87 16.17
CA GLN A 300 -82.03 58.50 16.68
C GLN A 300 -82.00 57.44 15.58
N ASP A 301 -82.40 57.78 14.35
CA ASP A 301 -82.40 56.86 13.21
C ASP A 301 -80.99 56.67 12.62
N GLU A 302 -80.19 57.74 12.56
CA GLU A 302 -78.79 57.71 12.08
C GLU A 302 -77.89 56.82 12.96
N ILE A 303 -78.18 56.73 14.27
CA ILE A 303 -77.44 55.89 15.22
C ILE A 303 -77.74 54.40 15.00
N VAL A 304 -78.96 54.05 14.59
CA VAL A 304 -79.34 52.64 14.36
C VAL A 304 -78.71 52.13 13.06
N GLU A 305 -78.66 52.97 12.03
CA GLU A 305 -78.04 52.62 10.74
C GLU A 305 -76.52 52.41 10.87
N LEU A 306 -75.83 53.29 11.60
CA LEU A 306 -74.39 53.14 11.87
C LEU A 306 -74.07 51.87 12.67
N LYS A 307 -74.93 51.50 13.63
CA LYS A 307 -74.74 50.25 14.41
C LYS A 307 -74.89 49.01 13.53
N ALA A 308 -75.83 49.00 12.59
CA ALA A 308 -76.03 47.89 11.67
C ALA A 308 -74.86 47.73 10.69
N GLU A 309 -74.22 48.82 10.26
CA GLU A 309 -73.07 48.76 9.38
C GLU A 309 -71.80 48.27 10.10
N ILE A 310 -71.58 48.72 11.35
CA ILE A 310 -70.49 48.21 12.21
C ILE A 310 -70.61 46.69 12.40
N GLU A 311 -71.83 46.18 12.65
CA GLU A 311 -72.04 44.75 12.87
C GLU A 311 -71.75 43.91 11.61
N LYS A 312 -72.03 44.44 10.41
CA LYS A 312 -71.64 43.79 9.14
C LYS A 312 -70.12 43.78 8.93
N GLU A 313 -69.44 44.88 9.29
CA GLU A 313 -67.98 44.95 9.22
C GLU A 313 -67.31 43.99 10.21
N GLU A 314 -67.85 43.85 11.42
CA GLU A 314 -67.37 42.88 12.40
C GLU A 314 -67.52 41.43 11.93
N VAL A 315 -68.62 41.09 11.25
CA VAL A 315 -68.81 39.76 10.65
C VAL A 315 -67.76 39.51 9.57
N LYS A 316 -67.55 40.47 8.67
CA LYS A 316 -66.50 40.37 7.63
C LYS A 316 -65.11 40.22 8.23
N TYR A 317 -64.80 40.96 9.29
CA TYR A 317 -63.53 40.85 10.01
C TYR A 317 -63.34 39.46 10.62
N LYS A 318 -64.38 38.91 11.29
CA LYS A 318 -64.36 37.56 11.86
C LYS A 318 -64.15 36.49 10.78
N GLU A 319 -64.80 36.62 9.62
CA GLU A 319 -64.58 35.71 8.49
C GLU A 319 -63.17 35.80 7.91
N LEU A 320 -62.60 37.01 7.82
CA LEU A 320 -61.24 37.23 7.34
C LEU A 320 -60.21 36.64 8.31
N LEU A 321 -60.43 36.83 9.62
CA LEU A 321 -59.58 36.31 10.68
C LEU A 321 -59.57 34.77 10.64
N LYS A 322 -60.74 34.15 10.50
CA LYS A 322 -60.84 32.69 10.36
C LYS A 322 -60.09 32.18 9.12
N LYS A 323 -60.22 32.85 7.97
CA LYS A 323 -59.47 32.50 6.75
C LYS A 323 -57.95 32.65 6.94
N TYR A 324 -57.52 33.64 7.72
CA TYR A 324 -56.12 33.84 8.07
C TYR A 324 -55.59 32.70 8.96
N GLU A 325 -56.32 32.32 10.01
CA GLU A 325 -55.98 31.20 10.90
C GLU A 325 -55.92 29.85 10.16
N ASP A 326 -56.89 29.61 9.25
CA ASP A 326 -56.92 28.41 8.41
C ASP A 326 -55.69 28.36 7.46
N LEU A 327 -55.30 29.50 6.88
CA LEU A 327 -54.13 29.61 6.01
C LEU A 327 -52.82 29.43 6.79
N GLU A 328 -52.71 30.01 7.98
CA GLU A 328 -51.55 29.87 8.85
C GLU A 328 -51.37 28.41 9.30
N SER A 329 -52.46 27.74 9.65
CA SER A 329 -52.46 26.30 9.98
C SER A 329 -52.03 25.44 8.79
N PHE A 330 -52.51 25.75 7.58
CA PHE A 330 -52.11 25.05 6.36
C PHE A 330 -50.63 25.24 6.01
N LEU A 331 -50.12 26.47 6.18
CA LEU A 331 -48.70 26.76 5.97
C LEU A 331 -47.81 26.02 6.99
N LEU A 332 -48.24 25.91 8.24
CA LEU A 332 -47.50 25.16 9.26
C LEU A 332 -47.43 23.66 8.94
N GLU A 333 -48.50 23.10 8.38
CA GLU A 333 -48.54 21.71 7.90
C GLU A 333 -47.58 21.49 6.71
N ILE A 334 -47.56 22.41 5.74
CA ILE A 334 -46.58 22.37 4.64
C ILE A 334 -45.16 22.46 5.20
N LYS A 335 -44.91 23.38 6.13
CA LYS A 335 -43.59 23.55 6.77
C LYS A 335 -43.15 22.25 7.42
N ARG A 336 -44.05 21.55 8.14
CA ARG A 336 -43.76 20.24 8.74
C ARG A 336 -43.37 19.20 7.69
N LEU A 337 -44.12 19.11 6.59
CA LEU A 337 -43.83 18.17 5.50
C LEU A 337 -42.49 18.48 4.82
N VAL A 338 -42.20 19.75 4.54
CA VAL A 338 -40.93 20.20 3.96
C VAL A 338 -39.76 19.89 4.89
N TYR A 339 -39.93 20.09 6.19
CA TYR A 339 -38.92 19.77 7.21
C TYR A 339 -38.63 18.26 7.29
N GLU A 340 -39.68 17.42 7.29
CA GLU A 340 -39.50 15.96 7.22
C GLU A 340 -38.84 15.52 5.90
N LEU A 341 -39.16 16.17 4.76
CA LEU A 341 -38.48 15.90 3.49
C LEU A 341 -36.99 16.27 3.55
N CYS A 342 -36.65 17.40 4.18
CA CYS A 342 -35.26 17.82 4.40
C CYS A 342 -34.49 16.82 5.26
N LYS A 343 -35.15 16.26 6.28
CA LYS A 343 -34.59 15.24 7.18
C LYS A 343 -34.39 13.89 6.48
N MET A 344 -35.24 13.53 5.51
CA MET A 344 -34.99 12.35 4.67
C MET A 344 -33.77 12.55 3.75
N LEU A 345 -33.41 13.80 3.45
CA LEU A 345 -32.26 14.18 2.61
C LEU A 345 -30.99 14.54 3.42
N ASP A 346 -30.94 14.24 4.72
CA ASP A 346 -29.82 14.60 5.62
C ASP A 346 -28.47 13.93 5.28
N VAL A 347 -28.46 13.03 4.29
CA VAL A 347 -27.24 12.46 3.68
C VAL A 347 -26.42 13.54 2.92
N VAL A 348 -27.07 14.65 2.55
CA VAL A 348 -26.45 15.83 1.92
C VAL A 348 -26.38 16.95 2.97
N GLY A 349 -25.33 16.92 3.80
CA GLY A 349 -25.20 17.74 5.01
C GLY A 349 -25.00 19.24 4.84
N GLU A 350 -25.10 19.79 3.63
CA GLU A 350 -24.97 21.23 3.35
C GLU A 350 -26.17 21.71 2.51
N PRO A 351 -26.85 22.82 2.86
CA PRO A 351 -26.69 23.67 4.05
C PRO A 351 -27.35 23.08 5.34
N ALA A 352 -26.92 23.60 6.49
CA ALA A 352 -27.43 23.23 7.81
C ALA A 352 -28.95 23.50 7.92
N MET A 353 -29.66 22.59 8.59
CA MET A 353 -31.12 22.69 8.73
C MET A 353 -31.46 23.88 9.66
N PRO A 354 -32.39 24.77 9.26
CA PRO A 354 -32.88 25.84 10.12
C PRO A 354 -33.54 25.25 11.38
N GLU A 355 -33.46 25.95 12.50
CA GLU A 355 -34.16 25.53 13.72
C GLU A 355 -35.68 25.57 13.51
N TRP A 356 -36.39 24.53 13.96
CA TRP A 356 -37.85 24.50 13.86
C TRP A 356 -38.47 25.60 14.73
N THR A 357 -39.14 26.56 14.10
CA THR A 357 -39.95 27.58 14.78
C THR A 357 -41.44 27.31 14.58
N ALA A 358 -42.28 27.75 15.53
CA ALA A 358 -43.74 27.61 15.45
C ALA A 358 -44.42 28.70 14.59
N GLU A 359 -43.65 29.46 13.81
CA GLU A 359 -44.16 30.51 12.93
C GLU A 359 -44.26 30.01 11.49
N ALA A 360 -45.27 30.46 10.73
CA ALA A 360 -45.46 30.08 9.33
C ALA A 360 -44.68 30.95 8.33
N ARG A 361 -44.08 32.06 8.79
CA ARG A 361 -43.51 33.13 7.93
C ARG A 361 -42.14 32.78 7.35
N ASP A 362 -41.41 31.89 7.99
CA ASP A 362 -40.06 31.41 7.65
C ASP A 362 -40.08 30.14 6.76
N ILE A 363 -41.26 29.71 6.29
CA ILE A 363 -41.40 28.55 5.40
C ILE A 363 -40.53 28.69 4.13
N GLY A 364 -40.30 29.92 3.66
CA GLY A 364 -39.44 30.21 2.53
C GLY A 364 -37.98 29.80 2.75
N GLU A 365 -37.46 29.94 3.97
CA GLU A 365 -36.09 29.54 4.32
C GLU A 365 -35.96 28.01 4.33
N THR A 366 -36.97 27.31 4.86
CA THR A 366 -37.00 25.84 4.88
C THR A 366 -37.11 25.26 3.46
N ILE A 367 -37.91 25.88 2.59
CA ILE A 367 -38.03 25.51 1.17
C ILE A 367 -36.73 25.77 0.41
N ALA A 368 -36.03 26.87 0.69
CA ALA A 368 -34.74 27.16 0.06
C ALA A 368 -33.67 26.11 0.41
N VAL A 369 -33.62 25.68 1.68
CA VAL A 369 -32.76 24.59 2.14
C VAL A 369 -33.12 23.28 1.45
N LEU A 370 -34.42 22.97 1.32
CA LEU A 370 -34.86 21.77 0.61
C LEU A 370 -34.44 21.79 -0.86
N ALA A 371 -34.62 22.91 -1.56
CA ALA A 371 -34.26 23.08 -2.96
C ALA A 371 -32.74 22.92 -3.17
N ALA A 372 -31.93 23.48 -2.27
CA ALA A 372 -30.48 23.32 -2.29
C ALA A 372 -30.05 21.86 -2.08
N ARG A 373 -30.59 21.18 -1.05
CA ARG A 373 -30.29 19.77 -0.76
C ARG A 373 -30.75 18.84 -1.89
N TYR A 374 -31.93 19.07 -2.45
CA TYR A 374 -32.43 18.30 -3.59
C TYR A 374 -31.58 18.53 -4.85
N GLY A 375 -31.14 19.75 -5.11
CA GLY A 375 -30.22 20.07 -6.20
C GLY A 375 -28.89 19.33 -6.07
N ALA A 376 -28.29 19.35 -4.89
CA ALA A 376 -27.05 18.63 -4.59
C ALA A 376 -27.22 17.10 -4.66
N ALA A 377 -28.33 16.56 -4.15
CA ALA A 377 -28.66 15.13 -4.29
C ALA A 377 -28.83 14.71 -5.76
N ARG A 378 -29.49 15.55 -6.57
CA ARG A 378 -29.67 15.31 -8.01
C ARG A 378 -28.34 15.31 -8.75
N ILE A 379 -27.43 16.24 -8.44
CA ILE A 379 -26.08 16.29 -9.03
C ILE A 379 -25.31 15.01 -8.68
N ARG A 380 -25.32 14.59 -7.40
CA ARG A 380 -24.70 13.31 -6.97
C ARG A 380 -25.29 12.10 -7.71
N CYS A 381 -26.61 12.05 -7.92
CA CYS A 381 -27.24 10.99 -8.70
C CYS A 381 -26.82 10.99 -10.18
N VAL A 382 -26.60 12.16 -10.78
CA VAL A 382 -26.13 12.30 -12.17
C VAL A 382 -24.64 11.95 -12.31
N GLU A 383 -23.82 12.30 -11.32
CA GLU A 383 -22.39 11.93 -11.27
C GLU A 383 -22.16 10.42 -11.05
N LEU A 384 -23.12 9.75 -10.41
CA LEU A 384 -23.14 8.28 -10.26
C LEU A 384 -23.68 7.55 -11.52
N ALA A 385 -24.36 8.25 -12.43
CA ALA A 385 -25.00 7.65 -13.60
C ALA A 385 -24.05 7.05 -14.67
N PRO A 386 -22.78 7.46 -14.87
CA PRO A 386 -21.89 6.82 -15.84
C PRO A 386 -21.08 5.63 -15.28
N LYS A 387 -21.39 5.09 -14.10
CA LYS A 387 -20.73 3.88 -13.55
C LYS A 387 -21.62 2.63 -13.50
N GLN A 388 -22.75 2.63 -14.20
CA GLN A 388 -23.66 1.48 -14.28
C GLN A 388 -23.73 0.89 -15.70
N LYS A 389 -22.57 0.56 -16.28
CA LYS A 389 -22.44 -0.43 -17.35
C LYS A 389 -21.45 -1.47 -16.87
N ASP A 390 -22.00 -2.51 -16.25
CA ASP A 390 -21.47 -3.86 -16.08
C ASP A 390 -22.09 -4.40 -14.81
N TYR A 391 -23.28 -4.98 -14.93
CA TYR A 391 -23.75 -6.17 -14.22
C TYR A 391 -25.21 -6.35 -14.63
N ALA A 392 -25.41 -7.22 -15.60
CA ALA A 392 -26.71 -7.68 -16.03
C ALA A 392 -27.22 -8.79 -15.09
N ILE A 393 -28.53 -8.78 -14.88
CA ILE A 393 -29.43 -9.89 -14.50
C ILE A 393 -29.49 -10.21 -13.00
N ILE A 394 -30.64 -9.87 -12.36
CA ILE A 394 -31.72 -10.82 -12.03
C ILE A 394 -33.04 -10.02 -11.92
N ALA A 395 -34.04 -10.52 -12.63
CA ALA A 395 -35.41 -10.03 -12.68
C ALA A 395 -36.20 -10.39 -11.40
N SER A 396 -37.22 -9.58 -11.07
CA SER A 396 -38.54 -10.06 -10.61
C SER A 396 -39.58 -8.93 -10.64
N ASN A 397 -40.74 -9.28 -11.18
CA ASN A 397 -41.88 -8.45 -11.55
C ASN A 397 -42.73 -7.98 -10.35
N THR A 398 -43.53 -6.93 -10.57
CA THR A 398 -45.01 -6.83 -10.38
C THR A 398 -45.39 -5.35 -10.17
N THR A 399 -46.04 -4.71 -11.15
CA THR A 399 -47.50 -4.62 -11.37
C THR A 399 -48.18 -3.54 -10.51
N SER A 400 -48.64 -2.53 -11.26
CA SER A 400 -49.70 -1.56 -11.01
C SER A 400 -50.83 -1.96 -10.06
N GLY A 401 -51.32 -0.98 -9.29
CA GLY A 401 -52.69 -1.00 -8.78
C GLY A 401 -52.95 -0.09 -7.58
N ALA A 402 -53.36 1.16 -7.83
CA ALA A 402 -54.34 1.84 -6.98
C ALA A 402 -55.74 1.36 -7.42
N PRO A 403 -56.81 1.34 -6.58
CA PRO A 403 -57.37 2.57 -6.01
C PRO A 403 -58.04 2.47 -4.62
N SER A 404 -58.20 3.65 -4.00
CA SER A 404 -59.38 4.18 -3.28
C SER A 404 -60.12 3.35 -2.20
N VAL A 405 -60.38 3.96 -1.04
CA VAL A 405 -61.73 4.33 -0.53
C VAL A 405 -61.70 4.61 1.00
N THR A 406 -62.12 5.83 1.36
CA THR A 406 -62.80 6.32 2.60
C THR A 406 -62.18 6.19 4.00
N GLY A 407 -62.22 7.31 4.71
CA GLY A 407 -63.18 7.42 5.83
C GLY A 407 -62.61 7.56 7.24
N VAL A 408 -62.38 8.83 7.64
CA VAL A 408 -62.74 9.45 8.93
C VAL A 408 -62.72 8.56 10.18
N SER A 409 -61.84 8.84 11.15
CA SER A 409 -62.30 9.14 12.51
C SER A 409 -61.18 9.70 13.40
N ALA A 410 -61.55 10.74 14.12
CA ALA A 410 -60.78 11.42 15.15
C ALA A 410 -60.34 10.49 16.29
N ARG A 411 -59.30 10.92 17.02
CA ARG A 411 -59.31 11.13 18.50
C ARG A 411 -57.89 11.05 19.07
N SER A 412 -57.33 12.20 19.42
CA SER A 412 -56.30 12.30 20.47
C SER A 412 -56.93 11.89 21.81
N PRO A 413 -56.14 11.39 22.77
CA PRO A 413 -55.76 12.33 23.83
C PRO A 413 -54.40 12.06 24.50
N SER A 414 -54.02 13.06 25.28
CA SER A 414 -53.24 13.00 26.53
C SER A 414 -51.75 13.39 26.48
N THR A 415 -51.56 14.63 26.90
CA THR A 415 -50.42 15.18 27.62
C THR A 415 -50.15 14.42 28.94
N LEU A 416 -48.88 14.42 29.40
CA LEU A 416 -48.50 14.62 30.83
C LEU A 416 -46.96 14.70 31.00
N LYS A 417 -46.53 15.85 31.55
CA LYS A 417 -45.45 16.12 32.52
C LYS A 417 -43.96 16.19 32.10
N GLU A 418 -43.50 17.44 32.03
CA GLU A 418 -42.47 18.08 32.88
C GLU A 418 -41.28 17.25 33.38
N SER A 419 -40.07 17.70 33.03
CA SER A 419 -39.05 18.02 34.04
C SER A 419 -38.09 19.09 33.52
N GLU A 420 -37.97 20.16 34.31
CA GLU A 420 -37.00 21.24 34.17
C GLU A 420 -35.57 20.70 34.05
N LYS A 421 -34.78 21.30 33.15
CA LYS A 421 -33.32 21.18 33.21
C LYS A 421 -32.67 22.55 33.18
N ALA A 422 -32.00 22.81 34.29
CA ALA A 422 -31.18 23.95 34.61
C ALA A 422 -30.06 24.19 33.59
N LEU A 423 -29.75 25.47 33.40
CA LEU A 423 -28.59 25.98 32.68
C LEU A 423 -27.28 25.50 33.35
N PRO A 424 -26.30 24.94 32.61
CA PRO A 424 -24.99 24.66 33.15
C PRO A 424 -24.16 25.95 33.22
N THR A 425 -23.58 26.19 34.39
CA THR A 425 -22.65 27.30 34.65
C THR A 425 -21.24 26.95 34.16
N TYR A 426 -20.48 27.98 33.78
CA TYR A 426 -19.12 28.05 33.19
C TYR A 426 -18.01 27.09 33.72
N LYS A 427 -18.23 26.33 34.80
CA LYS A 427 -17.23 25.42 35.38
C LYS A 427 -17.20 24.00 34.79
N GLU A 428 -18.17 23.59 33.97
CA GLU A 428 -18.16 22.25 33.33
C GLU A 428 -17.38 22.16 32.01
N LEU A 429 -16.82 23.27 31.52
CA LEU A 429 -16.12 23.34 30.22
C LEU A 429 -14.65 22.87 30.22
N VAL A 430 -14.10 22.40 31.35
CA VAL A 430 -12.63 22.18 31.46
C VAL A 430 -12.21 20.71 31.59
N THR A 431 -13.12 19.73 31.62
CA THR A 431 -12.72 18.32 31.76
C THR A 431 -13.53 17.35 30.91
N LYS A 432 -13.36 17.35 29.58
CA LYS A 432 -13.64 16.18 28.73
C LYS A 432 -12.63 16.03 27.59
N GLU A 433 -12.07 14.82 27.50
CA GLU A 433 -11.16 14.33 26.46
C GLU A 433 -11.78 14.38 25.05
N PRO A 434 -10.97 14.44 23.97
CA PRO A 434 -11.49 14.64 22.63
C PRO A 434 -12.17 13.39 22.08
N ILE A 435 -13.44 13.54 21.70
CA ILE A 435 -14.24 12.55 20.97
C ILE A 435 -13.92 12.65 19.48
N LYS A 436 -13.70 11.49 18.88
CA LYS A 436 -13.27 11.20 17.51
C LYS A 436 -14.34 11.55 16.47
N ALA A 437 -13.94 12.20 15.37
CA ALA A 437 -14.78 12.54 14.23
C ALA A 437 -15.18 11.31 13.37
N PRO A 438 -16.33 11.35 12.63
CA PRO A 438 -16.74 10.31 11.68
C PRO A 438 -15.98 10.39 10.33
N PRO A 439 -15.94 9.30 9.53
CA PRO A 439 -15.00 9.10 8.44
C PRO A 439 -15.42 9.80 7.14
N SER A 440 -14.44 10.40 6.46
CA SER A 440 -14.52 11.00 5.13
C SER A 440 -14.06 9.97 4.10
N ASP A 441 -14.87 9.78 3.06
CA ASP A 441 -14.81 8.69 2.06
C ASP A 441 -14.13 9.12 0.75
N GLU A 442 -13.02 9.87 0.85
CA GLU A 442 -12.16 10.25 -0.30
C GLU A 442 -10.67 9.96 -0.05
N GLU A 443 -10.35 8.86 0.61
CA GLU A 443 -9.01 8.25 0.50
C GLU A 443 -9.10 7.08 -0.46
N GLU A 444 -8.53 7.26 -1.65
CA GLU A 444 -8.15 6.21 -2.58
C GLU A 444 -7.61 5.01 -1.79
N ASP A 445 -8.35 3.89 -1.78
CA ASP A 445 -8.26 2.76 -0.83
C ASP A 445 -6.79 2.35 -0.56
N ILE A 446 -6.17 3.01 0.44
CA ILE A 446 -4.76 2.80 0.79
C ILE A 446 -4.72 1.41 1.41
N PRO A 447 -4.06 0.43 0.78
CA PRO A 447 -4.16 -0.93 1.25
C PRO A 447 -3.69 -1.04 2.70
N SER A 448 -4.59 -1.52 3.57
CA SER A 448 -4.34 -1.65 5.01
C SER A 448 -2.94 -2.22 5.26
N ARG A 449 -2.22 -1.69 6.26
CA ARG A 449 -0.90 -2.22 6.68
C ARG A 449 -0.89 -3.75 6.82
N CYS A 450 -2.00 -4.35 7.24
CA CYS A 450 -2.15 -5.81 7.33
C CYS A 450 -2.24 -6.50 5.95
N TYR A 451 -2.88 -5.85 4.97
CA TYR A 451 -2.91 -6.30 3.57
C TYR A 451 -1.52 -6.21 2.93
N LEU A 452 -0.83 -5.06 3.06
CA LEU A 452 0.54 -4.88 2.55
C LEU A 452 1.52 -5.87 3.18
N LYS A 453 1.41 -6.11 4.49
CA LYS A 453 2.22 -7.10 5.20
C LYS A 453 1.97 -8.54 4.72
N ARG A 454 0.70 -8.91 4.47
CA ARG A 454 0.35 -10.23 3.89
C ARG A 454 0.86 -10.39 2.48
N GLN A 455 0.74 -9.36 1.65
CA GLN A 455 1.21 -9.37 0.26
C GLN A 455 2.74 -9.46 0.19
N ALA A 456 3.45 -8.72 1.04
CA ALA A 456 4.90 -8.82 1.17
C ALA A 456 5.36 -10.20 1.64
N GLN A 457 4.65 -10.81 2.60
CA GLN A 457 4.94 -12.17 3.07
C GLN A 457 4.72 -13.21 1.96
N LEU A 458 3.63 -13.11 1.19
CA LEU A 458 3.37 -13.95 0.02
C LEU A 458 4.48 -13.85 -1.04
N ILE A 459 5.02 -12.65 -1.28
CA ILE A 459 6.13 -12.44 -2.21
C ILE A 459 7.43 -13.07 -1.68
N VAL A 460 7.71 -12.94 -0.38
CA VAL A 460 8.86 -13.58 0.25
C VAL A 460 8.73 -15.10 0.20
N ASP A 461 7.57 -15.66 0.54
CA ASP A 461 7.34 -17.10 0.57
C ASP A 461 7.40 -17.72 -0.83
N THR A 462 6.88 -17.04 -1.86
CA THR A 462 6.97 -17.48 -3.26
C THR A 462 8.39 -17.38 -3.83
N LYS A 463 9.19 -16.40 -3.40
CA LYS A 463 10.61 -16.27 -3.77
C LYS A 463 11.50 -17.25 -3.00
N CYS A 464 11.16 -17.58 -1.76
CA CYS A 464 11.86 -18.57 -0.94
C CYS A 464 11.65 -20.01 -1.43
N ARG A 465 10.50 -20.31 -2.04
CA ARG A 465 10.21 -21.64 -2.61
C ARG A 465 11.03 -22.01 -3.86
N ARG A 466 11.70 -21.06 -4.52
CA ARG A 466 12.53 -21.31 -5.72
C ARG A 466 14.01 -21.57 -5.43
N LYS A 467 14.43 -21.69 -4.16
CA LYS A 467 15.80 -22.08 -3.79
C LYS A 467 15.80 -23.44 -3.11
N GLY A 468 15.93 -24.51 -3.91
CA GLY A 468 16.35 -25.81 -3.43
C GLY A 468 15.39 -26.96 -3.74
N PHE A 469 15.38 -27.42 -5.00
CA PHE A 469 15.20 -28.84 -5.27
C PHE A 469 16.50 -29.32 -5.94
N ARG A 470 17.46 -29.77 -5.13
CA ARG A 470 18.58 -30.56 -5.66
C ARG A 470 18.05 -31.97 -5.86
N ALA A 471 17.92 -32.38 -7.12
CA ALA A 471 17.77 -33.78 -7.46
C ALA A 471 19.01 -34.56 -6.95
N PRO A 472 18.84 -35.74 -6.33
CA PRO A 472 19.97 -36.57 -5.95
C PRO A 472 20.59 -37.16 -7.22
N TYR A 473 21.88 -36.94 -7.41
CA TYR A 473 22.66 -37.61 -8.46
C TYR A 473 22.72 -39.12 -8.19
N PRO A 474 22.64 -39.96 -9.23
CA PRO A 474 22.81 -41.40 -9.06
C PRO A 474 24.28 -41.70 -8.74
N ARG A 475 24.50 -42.51 -7.70
CA ARG A 475 25.82 -43.09 -7.44
C ARG A 475 26.08 -44.21 -8.45
N LYS A 476 27.34 -44.30 -8.86
CA LYS A 476 27.90 -45.29 -9.78
C LYS A 476 27.58 -46.72 -9.39
#